data_AF-A0A7S3YZ44-F1
#
_entry.id   AF-A0A7S3YZ44-F1
#
_cell.length_a   1.000
_cell.length_b   1.000
_cell.length_c   1.000
_cell.angle_alpha   90.00
_cell.angle_beta   90.00
_cell.angle_gamma   90.00
#
_symmetry.space_group_name_H-M   'P 1'
#
loop_
_entity.id
_entity.type
_entity.pdbx_description
1 polymer ?
#
loop_
_entity_poly.entity_id
_entity_poly.type
_entity_poly.pdbx_seq_one_letter_code
_entity_poly.pdbx_strand_id
1 'polypeptide(L)'
;NTALRDVAARFREGVLTTGEGNKKIFKGSDAVDFLLINGYARSRQEAVLLGNSLMRNHNLFDHENLSHAFFDDPSLRYVLNPPPTPPQPISESPSPSVGPTSLFEPVPERGGGASNQGG
;
A
#
# COMPACT_ATOMS: atom_id res chain seq x y z
N ASN A 1 -13.39 -21.92 -13.35
CA ASN A 1 -14.26 -20.96 -12.64
C ASN A 1 -13.79 -19.55 -13.01
N THR A 2 -14.27 -19.05 -14.15
CA THR A 2 -13.63 -17.95 -14.91
C THR A 2 -14.25 -16.57 -14.59
N ALA A 3 -15.30 -16.51 -13.76
CA ALA A 3 -16.12 -15.32 -13.58
C ALA A 3 -15.47 -14.21 -12.72
N LEU A 4 -14.93 -14.52 -11.54
CA LEU A 4 -14.48 -13.48 -10.59
C LEU A 4 -13.28 -12.66 -11.08
N ARG A 5 -12.33 -13.28 -11.78
CA ARG A 5 -11.14 -12.56 -12.30
C ARG A 5 -11.51 -11.59 -13.42
N ASP A 6 -12.47 -11.96 -14.26
CA ASP A 6 -12.94 -11.11 -15.35
C ASP A 6 -13.74 -9.92 -14.80
N VAL A 7 -14.65 -10.19 -13.86
CA VAL A 7 -15.38 -9.15 -13.11
C VAL A 7 -14.38 -8.21 -12.43
N ALA A 8 -13.36 -8.76 -11.77
CA ALA A 8 -12.32 -7.96 -11.12
C ALA A 8 -11.62 -7.04 -12.11
N ALA A 9 -11.18 -7.54 -13.26
CA ALA A 9 -10.52 -6.73 -14.28
C ALA A 9 -11.43 -5.59 -14.77
N ARG A 10 -12.68 -5.91 -15.14
CA ARG A 10 -13.67 -4.94 -15.61
C ARG A 10 -14.04 -3.91 -14.56
N PHE A 11 -14.12 -4.33 -13.30
CA PHE A 11 -14.41 -3.44 -12.18
C PHE A 11 -13.35 -2.35 -12.03
N ARG A 12 -12.05 -2.67 -12.19
CA ARG A 12 -10.96 -1.68 -12.07
C ARG A 12 -10.94 -0.64 -13.19
N GLU A 13 -11.45 -1.02 -14.36
CA GLU A 13 -11.51 -0.15 -15.54
C GLU A 13 -12.79 0.68 -15.56
N GLY A 14 -13.90 0.13 -15.08
CA GLY A 14 -15.22 0.74 -15.23
C GLY A 14 -15.79 1.43 -13.99
N VAL A 15 -15.32 1.14 -12.78
CA VAL A 15 -15.83 1.82 -11.59
C VAL A 15 -15.40 3.29 -11.61
N LEU A 16 -16.34 4.21 -11.39
CA LEU A 16 -16.10 5.64 -11.38
C LEU A 16 -15.17 6.00 -10.21
N THR A 17 -13.88 6.12 -10.49
CA THR A 17 -12.89 6.45 -9.47
C THR A 17 -12.59 7.93 -9.49
N THR A 18 -12.89 8.63 -8.41
CA THR A 18 -12.42 10.01 -8.20
C THR A 18 -11.07 9.91 -7.48
N GLY A 19 -9.99 9.81 -8.26
CA GLY A 19 -8.63 9.65 -7.74
C GLY A 19 -7.69 10.71 -8.28
N GLU A 20 -6.83 11.24 -7.41
CA GLU A 20 -5.71 12.11 -7.79
C GLU A 20 -4.41 11.28 -7.75
N GLY A 21 -3.74 11.11 -8.89
CA GLY A 21 -2.54 10.28 -9.03
C GLY A 21 -2.81 8.76 -9.15
N ASN A 22 -1.97 7.93 -8.51
CA ASN A 22 -2.01 6.47 -8.63
C ASN A 22 -3.08 5.78 -7.76
N LYS A 23 -3.82 6.53 -6.93
CA LYS A 23 -4.83 5.99 -6.01
C LYS A 23 -6.22 6.17 -6.59
N LYS A 24 -6.88 5.07 -6.91
CA LYS A 24 -8.24 5.04 -7.43
C LYS A 24 -9.21 4.83 -6.26
N ILE A 25 -10.03 5.84 -5.94
CA ILE A 25 -10.98 5.80 -4.82
C ILE A 25 -12.42 5.83 -5.37
N PHE A 26 -13.30 5.02 -4.80
CA PHE A 26 -14.71 4.92 -5.20
C PHE A 26 -15.62 4.72 -3.98
N LYS A 27 -16.91 5.03 -4.11
CA LYS A 27 -17.90 4.84 -3.04
C LYS A 27 -18.52 3.45 -3.10
N GLY A 28 -18.95 2.93 -1.96
CA GLY A 28 -19.64 1.63 -1.89
C GLY A 28 -20.88 1.58 -2.78
N SER A 29 -21.69 2.64 -2.75
CA SER A 29 -22.87 2.77 -3.62
C SER A 29 -22.52 2.77 -5.11
N ASP A 30 -21.49 3.49 -5.52
CA ASP A 30 -21.07 3.57 -6.94
C ASP A 30 -20.58 2.21 -7.45
N ALA A 31 -19.88 1.46 -6.61
CA ALA A 31 -19.45 0.10 -6.92
C ALA A 31 -20.64 -0.87 -7.07
N VAL A 32 -21.64 -0.76 -6.20
CA VAL A 32 -22.84 -1.59 -6.29
C VAL A 32 -23.65 -1.26 -7.54
N ASP A 33 -23.84 0.04 -7.84
CA ASP A 33 -24.50 0.49 -9.06
C ASP A 33 -23.73 0.00 -10.31
N PHE A 34 -22.40 0.05 -10.31
CA PHE A 34 -21.59 -0.50 -11.40
C PHE A 34 -21.85 -2.00 -11.61
N LEU A 35 -21.90 -2.80 -10.54
CA LEU A 35 -22.14 -4.23 -10.63
C LEU A 35 -23.55 -4.56 -11.15
N LEU A 36 -24.54 -3.74 -10.79
CA LEU A 36 -25.92 -3.85 -11.29
C LEU A 36 -26.03 -3.47 -12.76
N ILE A 37 -25.47 -2.31 -13.15
CA ILE A 37 -25.54 -1.77 -14.51
C ILE A 37 -24.88 -2.71 -15.51
N ASN A 38 -23.77 -3.33 -15.15
CA ASN A 38 -23.07 -4.29 -16.01
C ASN A 38 -23.67 -5.69 -15.97
N GLY A 39 -24.72 -5.93 -15.16
CA GLY A 39 -25.39 -7.22 -15.04
C GLY A 39 -24.57 -8.30 -14.31
N TYR A 40 -23.57 -7.92 -13.52
CA TYR A 40 -22.80 -8.84 -12.69
C TYR A 40 -23.56 -9.28 -11.44
N ALA A 41 -24.51 -8.46 -10.99
CA ALA A 41 -25.38 -8.74 -9.87
C ALA A 41 -26.83 -8.44 -10.22
N ARG A 42 -27.75 -9.29 -9.75
CA ARG A 42 -29.21 -9.09 -9.94
C ARG A 42 -29.84 -8.19 -8.89
N SER A 43 -29.12 -7.90 -7.82
CA SER A 43 -29.61 -7.12 -6.68
C SER A 43 -28.44 -6.49 -5.93
N ARG A 44 -28.70 -5.40 -5.21
CA ARG A 44 -27.70 -4.70 -4.39
C ARG A 44 -27.06 -5.63 -3.35
N GLN A 45 -27.85 -6.51 -2.74
CA GLN A 45 -27.35 -7.52 -1.81
C GLN A 45 -26.38 -8.51 -2.47
N GLU A 46 -26.69 -8.96 -3.68
CA GLU A 46 -25.82 -9.85 -4.46
C GLU A 46 -24.53 -9.14 -4.87
N ALA A 47 -24.63 -7.86 -5.27
CA ALA A 47 -23.48 -7.01 -5.55
C ALA A 47 -22.57 -6.84 -4.33
N VAL A 48 -23.14 -6.69 -3.14
CA VAL A 48 -22.38 -6.62 -1.88
C VAL A 48 -21.66 -7.93 -1.56
N LEU A 49 -22.30 -9.07 -1.77
CA LEU A 49 -21.66 -10.39 -1.60
C LEU A 49 -20.53 -10.61 -2.62
N LEU A 50 -20.74 -10.18 -3.86
CA LEU A 50 -19.75 -10.26 -4.92
C LEU A 50 -18.56 -9.33 -4.62
N GLY A 51 -18.81 -8.09 -4.20
CA GLY A 51 -17.79 -7.13 -3.78
C GLY A 51 -16.95 -7.64 -2.61
N ASN A 52 -17.58 -8.25 -1.60
CA ASN A 52 -16.85 -8.89 -0.50
C ASN A 52 -15.97 -10.05 -0.99
N SER A 53 -16.43 -10.82 -1.98
CA SER A 53 -15.65 -11.91 -2.57
C SER A 53 -14.46 -11.37 -3.38
N LEU A 54 -14.64 -10.28 -4.13
CA LEU A 54 -13.57 -9.59 -4.86
C LEU A 54 -12.51 -9.02 -3.90
N MET A 55 -12.95 -8.42 -2.80
CA MET A 55 -12.07 -7.90 -1.76
C MET A 55 -11.27 -9.03 -1.10
N ARG A 56 -11.93 -10.07 -0.56
CA ARG A 56 -11.25 -11.13 0.18
C ARG A 56 -10.42 -12.08 -0.68
N ASN A 57 -10.89 -12.41 -1.88
CA ASN A 57 -10.24 -13.45 -2.70
C ASN A 57 -9.22 -12.88 -3.68
N HIS A 58 -9.40 -11.63 -4.11
CA HIS A 58 -8.54 -11.00 -5.12
C HIS A 58 -7.77 -9.78 -4.59
N ASN A 59 -8.01 -9.36 -3.34
CA ASN A 59 -7.40 -8.17 -2.73
C ASN A 59 -7.50 -6.93 -3.63
N LEU A 60 -8.58 -6.86 -4.42
CA LEU A 60 -8.72 -5.93 -5.54
C LEU A 60 -8.77 -4.47 -5.07
N PHE A 61 -9.42 -4.27 -3.94
CA PHE A 61 -9.61 -2.99 -3.27
C PHE A 61 -9.71 -3.24 -1.78
N ASP A 62 -9.43 -2.21 -1.00
CA ASP A 62 -9.55 -2.20 0.46
C ASP A 62 -10.42 -1.04 0.92
N HIS A 63 -11.01 -1.19 2.10
CA HIS A 63 -11.72 -0.09 2.73
C HIS A 63 -10.71 0.99 3.15
N GLU A 64 -10.99 2.27 2.90
CA GLU A 64 -10.07 3.37 3.21
C GLU A 64 -9.64 3.37 4.69
N ASN A 65 -10.59 3.06 5.58
CA ASN A 65 -10.36 2.90 7.03
C ASN A 65 -10.01 1.47 7.51
N LEU A 66 -9.80 0.50 6.62
CA LEU A 66 -9.40 -0.89 6.94
C LEU A 66 -10.22 -1.62 8.03
N SER A 67 -11.46 -1.17 8.31
CA SER A 67 -12.19 -1.61 9.51
C SER A 67 -13.46 -2.42 9.20
N HIS A 68 -13.93 -2.41 7.95
CA HIS A 68 -15.24 -2.96 7.60
C HIS A 68 -15.28 -3.77 6.31
N ALA A 69 -16.23 -4.69 6.25
CA ALA A 69 -16.62 -5.42 5.05
C ALA A 69 -17.16 -4.46 3.98
N PHE A 70 -17.25 -4.92 2.73
CA PHE A 70 -17.88 -4.13 1.67
C PHE A 70 -19.40 -4.02 1.91
N PHE A 71 -19.94 -2.81 1.80
CA PHE A 71 -21.36 -2.47 1.98
C PHE A 71 -21.84 -1.44 0.94
N ASP A 72 -23.14 -1.50 0.59
CA ASP A 72 -23.85 -0.54 -0.25
C ASP A 72 -24.14 0.75 0.52
N ASP A 73 -23.10 1.55 0.76
CA ASP A 73 -23.22 2.82 1.45
C ASP A 73 -22.47 3.94 0.70
N PRO A 74 -23.11 5.08 0.43
CA PRO A 74 -22.48 6.22 -0.25
C PRO A 74 -21.44 6.95 0.62
N SER A 75 -21.45 6.74 1.94
CA SER A 75 -20.51 7.34 2.90
C SER A 75 -19.22 6.52 3.02
N LEU A 76 -19.25 5.25 2.63
CA LEU A 76 -18.08 4.36 2.69
C LEU A 76 -17.25 4.50 1.43
N ARG A 77 -15.94 4.67 1.63
CA ARG A 77 -14.95 4.85 0.55
C ARG A 77 -13.99 3.68 0.53
N TYR A 78 -13.69 3.24 -0.69
CA TYR A 78 -12.84 2.09 -0.96
C TYR A 78 -11.74 2.52 -1.93
N VAL A 79 -10.55 1.98 -1.70
CA VAL A 79 -9.34 2.27 -2.48
C VAL A 79 -8.96 1.02 -3.25
N LEU A 80 -8.88 1.14 -4.57
CA LEU A 80 -8.36 0.08 -5.43
C LEU A 80 -6.87 -0.13 -5.15
N ASN A 81 -6.54 -1.36 -4.74
CA ASN A 81 -5.16 -1.75 -4.57
C ASN A 81 -4.51 -1.91 -5.96
N PRO A 82 -3.23 -1.54 -6.15
CA PRO A 82 -2.51 -1.87 -7.36
C PRO A 82 -2.43 -3.40 -7.52
N PRO A 83 -2.28 -3.94 -8.75
CA PRO A 83 -2.12 -5.38 -8.92
C PRO A 83 -0.93 -5.80 -8.06
N PRO A 84 -0.99 -6.95 -7.36
CA PRO A 84 0.17 -7.43 -6.63
C PRO A 84 1.31 -7.52 -7.64
N THR A 85 2.27 -6.61 -7.53
CA THR A 85 3.48 -6.71 -8.33
C THR A 85 4.04 -8.08 -8.00
N PRO A 86 4.36 -8.92 -9.01
CA PRO A 86 5.09 -10.15 -8.74
C PRO A 86 6.27 -9.77 -7.83
N PRO A 87 6.55 -10.56 -6.78
CA PRO A 87 7.62 -10.23 -5.85
C PRO A 87 8.84 -9.88 -6.69
N GLN A 88 9.20 -8.59 -6.69
CA GLN A 88 10.41 -8.15 -7.34
C GLN A 88 11.48 -9.07 -6.76
N PRO A 89 12.33 -9.73 -7.58
CA PRO A 89 13.48 -10.40 -7.02
C PRO A 89 14.13 -9.38 -6.10
N ILE A 90 14.30 -9.74 -4.83
CA ILE A 90 14.78 -8.92 -3.73
C ILE A 90 16.06 -8.13 -4.11
N SER A 91 15.92 -7.05 -4.87
CA SER A 91 16.96 -6.06 -5.05
C SER A 91 16.92 -5.21 -3.79
N GLU A 92 17.67 -5.72 -2.81
CA GLU A 92 18.34 -4.99 -1.74
C GLU A 92 17.50 -3.91 -1.06
N SER A 93 17.11 -4.24 0.17
CA SER A 93 17.01 -3.30 1.28
C SER A 93 17.90 -2.07 1.04
N PRO A 94 17.37 -0.83 1.03
CA PRO A 94 18.22 0.30 1.34
C PRO A 94 18.64 0.11 2.80
N SER A 95 19.83 -0.45 2.99
CA SER A 95 20.54 -0.43 4.26
C SER A 95 20.43 0.98 4.83
N PRO A 96 19.83 1.19 6.02
CA PRO A 96 20.00 2.45 6.69
C PRO A 96 21.49 2.53 7.04
N SER A 97 22.23 3.34 6.28
CA SER A 97 23.58 3.76 6.65
C SER A 97 23.43 4.68 7.85
N VAL A 98 23.22 4.08 9.01
CA VAL A 98 23.20 4.78 10.29
C VAL A 98 24.65 5.05 10.62
N GLY A 99 25.12 6.24 10.24
CA GLY A 99 26.25 6.85 10.92
C GLY A 99 25.92 6.93 12.41
N PRO A 100 26.85 6.49 13.25
CA PRO A 100 27.53 7.45 14.10
C PRO A 100 29.05 7.14 14.07
N THR A 101 29.94 8.09 14.28
CA THR A 101 30.31 8.46 15.65
C THR A 101 31.39 9.54 15.59
N SER A 102 31.23 10.54 16.44
CA SER A 102 32.22 11.40 17.10
C SER A 102 33.67 11.34 16.61
N LEU A 103 34.24 12.46 16.16
CA LEU A 103 34.83 13.47 17.05
C LEU A 103 35.84 12.86 18.03
N PHE A 104 37.08 12.68 17.57
CA PHE A 104 38.25 12.71 18.42
C PHE A 104 39.43 13.23 17.61
N GLU A 105 39.75 14.51 17.78
CA GLU A 105 41.04 15.07 17.40
C GLU A 105 42.11 14.60 18.40
N PRO A 106 43.19 13.94 17.97
CA PRO A 106 44.38 13.84 18.79
C PRO A 106 45.26 15.09 18.59
N VAL A 107 45.37 15.89 19.65
CA VAL A 107 46.42 16.90 19.82
C VAL A 107 47.70 16.19 20.27
N PRO A 108 48.82 16.20 19.51
CA PRO A 108 50.12 15.91 20.08
C PRO A 108 50.72 17.19 20.69
N GLU A 109 50.83 17.19 22.01
CA GLU A 109 51.53 18.21 22.81
C GLU A 109 53.01 18.34 22.43
N ARG A 110 53.47 19.60 22.39
CA ARG A 110 54.88 19.99 22.31
C ARG A 110 55.53 19.92 23.70
N GLY A 111 56.75 19.40 23.74
CA GLY A 111 57.77 19.68 24.76
C GLY A 111 57.69 18.73 25.95
N GLY A 112 58.78 18.26 26.54
CA GLY A 112 60.19 18.63 26.48
C GLY A 112 60.79 18.14 27.80
N GLY A 113 62.02 17.62 27.78
CA GLY A 113 62.72 17.27 29.02
C GLY A 113 63.57 16.01 28.94
N ALA A 114 64.67 16.06 28.19
CA ALA A 114 65.78 15.12 28.37
C ALA A 114 66.99 15.93 28.83
N SER A 115 67.24 15.90 30.14
CA SER A 115 68.51 16.26 30.76
C SER A 115 68.54 15.64 32.14
N ASN A 116 69.00 14.40 32.24
CA ASN A 116 69.33 13.79 33.54
C ASN A 116 70.86 13.77 33.69
N GLN A 117 71.32 14.49 34.70
CA GLN A 117 72.69 14.50 35.20
C GLN A 117 72.86 13.38 36.23
N GLY A 118 74.08 12.86 36.34
CA GLY A 118 74.68 12.57 37.64
C GLY A 118 74.47 11.15 38.20
N GLY A 119 75.58 10.45 38.33
CA GLY A 119 75.73 9.16 39.02
C GLY A 119 77.04 8.51 38.65
#